data_AF-A0A0N8NXK9-F1
#
_entry.id   AF-A0A0N8NXK9-F1
#
_cell.length_a   1.000
_cell.length_b   1.000
_cell.length_c   1.000
_cell.angle_alpha   90.00
_cell.angle_beta   90.00
_cell.angle_gamma   90.00
#
_symmetry.space_group_name_H-M   'P 1'
#
loop_
_entity.id
_entity.type
_entity.pdbx_description
1 polymer ?
#
loop_
_entity_poly.entity_id
_entity_poly.type
_entity_poly.pdbx_seq_one_letter_code
_entity_poly.pdbx_strand_id
1 'polypeptide(L)' 'MTSKARVLFVCTANAARSQLAQALMRHIDSEHFEAFSAGTTPRCLPSHPSRNS' A
#
# COMPACT_ATOMS: atom_id res chain seq x y z
N MET A 1 -0.08 -25.60 -4.00
CA MET A 1 -0.18 -24.13 -4.10
C MET A 1 -0.41 -23.60 -2.71
N THR A 2 0.61 -23.00 -2.09
CA THR A 2 0.44 -22.32 -0.80
C THR A 2 -0.28 -21.01 -1.05
N SER A 3 -1.51 -20.87 -0.57
CA SER A 3 -2.22 -19.59 -0.62
C SER A 3 -1.47 -18.57 0.22
N LYS A 4 -1.06 -17.45 -0.38
CA LYS A 4 -0.41 -16.36 0.35
C LYS A 4 -1.41 -15.73 1.33
N ALA A 5 -0.95 -15.41 2.53
CA ALA A 5 -1.74 -14.69 3.51
C ALA A 5 -1.85 -13.22 3.10
N ARG A 6 -3.09 -12.70 3.06
CA ARG A 6 -3.37 -11.32 2.66
C ARG A 6 -3.36 -10.40 3.88
N VAL A 7 -2.60 -9.31 3.81
CA VAL A 7 -2.43 -8.37 4.94
C VAL A 7 -2.71 -6.95 4.47
N LEU A 8 -3.55 -6.23 5.20
CA LEU A 8 -3.89 -4.82 4.95
C LEU A 8 -3.36 -3.93 6.09
N PHE A 9 -2.47 -3.00 5.76
CA PHE A 9 -1.98 -1.99 6.70
C PHE A 9 -2.79 -0.69 6.55
N VAL A 10 -3.41 -0.22 7.63
CA VAL A 10 -4.26 0.98 7.61
C VAL A 10 -3.64 2.10 8.42
N CYS A 11 -3.59 3.32 7.85
CA CYS A 11 -3.38 4.54 8.61
C CYS A 11 -4.38 5.62 8.19
N THR A 12 -4.26 6.85 8.68
CA THR A 12 -5.20 7.92 8.30
C THR A 12 -4.99 8.38 6.85
N ALA A 13 -3.76 8.81 6.51
CA ALA A 13 -3.48 9.50 5.25
C ALA A 13 -3.03 8.60 4.09
N ASN A 14 -2.77 7.32 4.34
CA ASN A 14 -2.07 6.41 3.42
C ASN A 14 -0.78 6.98 2.78
N ALA A 15 0.03 7.70 3.56
CA ALA A 15 1.16 8.48 3.02
C ALA A 15 2.51 8.22 3.71
N ALA A 16 2.56 7.38 4.75
CA ALA A 16 3.79 7.07 5.47
C ALA A 16 3.76 5.66 6.06
N ARG A 17 3.21 5.50 7.27
CA ARG A 17 3.27 4.24 8.05
C ARG A 17 2.69 3.02 7.31
N SER A 18 1.50 3.14 6.74
CA SER A 18 0.87 2.03 6.01
C SER A 18 1.65 1.61 4.76
N GLN A 19 2.22 2.57 4.03
CA GLN A 19 3.04 2.29 2.85
C GLN A 19 4.40 1.66 3.21
N LEU A 20 5.04 2.18 4.26
CA LEU A 20 6.30 1.62 4.76
C LEU A 20 6.12 0.18 5.27
N ALA A 21 5.04 -0.09 6.00
CA ALA A 21 4.73 -1.45 6.45
C ALA A 21 4.48 -2.40 5.27
N GLN A 22 3.76 -1.96 4.24
CA GLN A 22 3.58 -2.74 3.01
C GLN A 22 4.92 -3.02 2.31
N ALA A 23 5.79 -2.03 2.17
CA ALA A 23 7.10 -2.19 1.53
C ALA A 23 8.00 -3.16 2.31
N LEU A 24 8.05 -3.01 3.64
CA LEU A 24 8.78 -3.91 4.52
C LEU A 24 8.27 -5.36 4.42
N MET A 25 6.96 -5.57 4.48
CA MET A 25 6.37 -6.91 4.39
C MET A 25 6.73 -7.60 3.07
N ARG A 26 6.67 -6.86 1.95
CA ARG A 26 7.09 -7.36 0.63
C ARG A 26 8.58 -7.68 0.57
N HIS A 27 9.41 -6.96 1.32
CA HIS A 27 10.84 -7.20 1.38
C HIS A 27 11.20 -8.39 2.27
N ILE A 28 10.47 -8.59 3.36
CA ILE A 28 10.73 -9.65 4.35
C ILE A 28 10.24 -11.01 3.85
N ASP A 29 9.00 -11.09 3.34
CA ASP A 29 8.40 -12.38 2.96
C ASP A 29 7.30 -12.21 1.91
N SER A 30 7.72 -12.02 0.65
CA SER A 30 6.81 -11.97 -0.50
C SER A 30 6.25 -13.34 -0.91
N GLU A 31 6.84 -14.43 -0.44
CA GLU A 31 6.47 -15.79 -0.83
C GLU A 31 5.27 -16.28 -0.05
N HIS A 32 5.17 -15.91 1.23
CA HIS A 32 4.04 -16.29 2.08
C HIS A 32 2.99 -15.19 2.25
N PHE A 33 3.31 -13.91 1.95
CA PHE A 33 2.38 -12.80 2.16
C PHE A 33 2.11 -11.94 0.93
N GLU A 34 0.86 -11.49 0.82
CA GLU A 34 0.41 -10.48 -0.13
C GLU A 34 0.00 -9.21 0.66
N ALA A 35 0.84 -8.17 0.58
CA ALA A 35 0.69 -6.96 1.39
C ALA A 35 0.03 -5.79 0.63
N PHE A 36 -0.91 -5.13 1.32
CA PHE A 36 -1.70 -3.99 0.87
C PHE A 36 -1.65 -2.84 1.88
N SER A 37 -1.94 -1.61 1.44
CA SER A 37 -2.08 -0.44 2.33
C SER A 37 -3.32 0.39 1.99
N ALA A 38 -3.91 1.01 3.01
CA ALA A 38 -5.06 1.90 2.87
C ALA A 38 -5.04 3.08 3.85
N GLY A 39 -5.89 4.07 3.55
CA GLY A 39 -6.12 5.28 4.33
C GLY A 39 -7.59 5.42 4.69
N THR A 40 -7.92 5.81 5.92
CA THR A 40 -9.31 6.20 6.25
C THR A 40 -9.68 7.56 5.67
N THR A 41 -8.68 8.42 5.47
CA THR A 41 -8.79 9.74 4.84
C THR A 41 -7.56 9.94 3.96
N PRO A 42 -7.46 9.17 2.86
CA PRO A 42 -6.25 9.12 2.06
C PRO A 42 -5.93 10.51 1.51
N ARG A 43 -4.68 10.94 1.68
CA ARG A 43 -4.21 12.18 1.06
C ARG A 43 -4.02 11.87 -0.43
N CYS A 44 -4.97 12.32 -1.25
CA CYS A 44 -4.81 12.27 -2.69
C CYS A 44 -3.67 13.21 -3.06
N LEU A 45 -2.51 12.67 -3.43
CA LEU A 45 -1.52 13.45 -4.15
C LEU A 45 -2.16 13.81 -5.50
N PRO A 46 -2.07 15.06 -5.97
CA PRO A 46 -2.65 15.42 -7.26
C PRO A 46 -2.09 14.48 -8.32
N SER A 47 -2.96 13.66 -8.90
CA SER A 47 -2.66 12.90 -10.10
C SER A 47 -2.25 13.91 -11.15
N HIS A 48 -1.12 13.65 -11.81
CA HIS A 48 -0.55 14.39 -12.92
C HIS A 48 -1.59 15.26 -13.67
N PRO A 49 -1.37 16.57 -13.89
CA PRO A 49 -2.34 17.38 -14.61
C PRO A 49 -2.58 16.74 -15.98
N SER A 50 -3.86 16.58 -16.34
CA SER A 50 -4.29 16.22 -17.68
C SER A 50 -3.52 17.09 -18.67
N ARG A 51 -2.64 16.47 -19.45
CA ARG A 51 -1.97 17.10 -20.58
C ARG A 51 -3.06 17.28 -21.65
N ASN A 52 -3.84 18.36 -21.53
CA ASN A 52 -4.69 18.79 -22.64
C ASN A 52 -3.79 19.12 -23.83
N SER A 53 -4.26 18.66 -24.99
CA SER A 53 -3.67 18.67 -26.33
C SER A 53 -2.75 19.84 -26.68
#